data_AF-A0A7C5YSW8-F1
#
_entry.id   AF-A0A7C5YSW8-F1
#
_cell.length_a   1.000
_cell.length_b   1.000
_cell.length_c   1.000
_cell.angle_alpha   90.00
_cell.angle_beta   90.00
_cell.angle_gamma   90.00
#
_symmetry.space_group_name_H-M   'P 1'
#
loop_
_entity.id
_entity.type
_entity.pdbx_description
1 polymer ?
#
loop_
_entity_poly.entity_id
_entity_poly.type
_entity_poly.pdbx_seq_one_letter_code
_entity_poly.pdbx_strand_id
1 'polypeptide(L)'
;MKWWRRQGLRFKVAVGLVLTLLLVLGGTLYGIDRYVEGQLWAREVHVATQMNTLVGAGLSNAMVTKQQQQVPEMLRNLGRPEETHIEDIAIFAKREEPERVAYLRSVLVWFVGDFPGRRTIPRQALEKEQVSAGCWECHQWPPEQRPAAVRVNLEGQEVLRSVLPLKNEPACQPCHGSQKPLLGISLVDFGLDTYRGITGTTRLVLAGGGGLVIILVVVVLYLLLNRLALRPLRELVPLTQAVTRGEWERQVEVRSADEIGQLGLALNEMTAQLARTYADLQRARAEQEERAAALRRAQEEVERGREEQERLLETIRALSTPVVPVQRGVLVMPLVGVIDQARAQSITTALLEAIERERARFVLLDITGVPVVDTAVAQALIQAAQASRLLGAEPVLVGISPPVAETIVSLGVDLSALVTRADLQSGVEYALNRRRTSGRPGAGGKK
;
A
#
# COMPACT_ATOMS: atom_id res chain seq x y z
N MET A 1 17.09 -12.92 -5.50
CA MET A 1 15.93 -12.37 -4.73
C MET A 1 15.24 -11.15 -5.36
N LYS A 2 15.95 -10.14 -5.91
CA LYS A 2 15.31 -8.94 -6.52
C LYS A 2 14.35 -9.25 -7.69
N TRP A 3 14.68 -10.22 -8.53
CA TRP A 3 13.83 -10.65 -9.65
C TRP A 3 12.48 -11.23 -9.20
N TRP A 4 12.49 -12.09 -8.17
CA TRP A 4 11.26 -12.70 -7.62
C TRP A 4 10.28 -11.66 -7.07
N ARG A 5 10.77 -10.61 -6.41
CA ARG A 5 9.90 -9.55 -5.87
C ARG A 5 9.13 -8.81 -6.96
N ARG A 6 9.73 -8.63 -8.15
CA ARG A 6 9.12 -7.93 -9.31
C ARG A 6 8.02 -8.73 -10.01
N GLN A 7 7.93 -10.04 -9.78
CA GLN A 7 6.91 -10.86 -10.42
C GLN A 7 5.52 -10.63 -9.80
N GLY A 8 4.50 -10.64 -10.64
CA GLY A 8 3.10 -10.49 -10.22
C GLY A 8 2.65 -11.66 -9.33
N LEU A 9 1.61 -11.42 -8.52
CA LEU A 9 1.05 -12.43 -7.61
C LEU A 9 0.66 -13.74 -8.35
N ARG A 10 0.13 -13.63 -9.57
CA ARG A 10 -0.17 -14.76 -10.48
C ARG A 10 1.00 -15.73 -10.62
N PHE A 11 2.17 -15.19 -10.97
CA PHE A 11 3.33 -15.99 -11.26
C PHE A 11 3.83 -16.69 -9.99
N LYS A 12 3.87 -15.97 -8.87
CA LYS A 12 4.31 -16.52 -7.58
C LYS A 12 3.41 -17.66 -7.09
N VAL A 13 2.09 -17.47 -7.17
CA VAL A 13 1.11 -18.49 -6.76
C VAL A 13 1.16 -19.70 -7.70
N ALA A 14 1.23 -19.49 -9.01
CA ALA A 14 1.32 -20.58 -9.98
C ALA A 14 2.60 -21.41 -9.78
N VAL A 15 3.76 -20.76 -9.63
CA VAL A 15 5.03 -21.46 -9.38
C VAL A 15 4.98 -22.23 -8.06
N GLY A 16 4.46 -21.62 -6.99
CA GLY A 16 4.34 -22.29 -5.68
C GLY A 16 3.44 -23.53 -5.73
N LEU A 17 2.31 -23.44 -6.43
CA LEU A 17 1.40 -24.57 -6.62
C LEU A 17 2.02 -25.68 -7.46
N VAL A 18 2.65 -25.34 -8.59
CA VAL A 18 3.33 -26.31 -9.45
C VAL A 18 4.42 -27.04 -8.67
N LEU A 19 5.26 -26.32 -7.91
CA LEU A 19 6.32 -26.94 -7.10
C LEU A 19 5.75 -27.86 -6.02
N THR A 20 4.68 -27.46 -5.34
CA THR A 20 4.03 -28.28 -4.31
C THR A 20 3.42 -29.54 -4.92
N LEU A 21 2.74 -29.41 -6.07
CA LEU A 21 2.16 -30.56 -6.78
C LEU A 21 3.23 -31.53 -7.27
N LEU A 22 4.34 -31.01 -7.80
CA LEU A 22 5.46 -31.83 -8.25
C LEU A 22 6.08 -32.61 -7.09
N LEU A 23 6.23 -31.99 -5.92
CA LEU A 23 6.80 -32.63 -4.75
C LEU A 23 5.87 -33.73 -4.20
N VAL A 24 4.59 -33.41 -4.02
CA VAL A 24 3.60 -34.38 -3.51
C VAL A 24 3.39 -35.52 -4.50
N LEU A 25 3.08 -35.21 -5.76
CA LEU A 25 2.80 -36.24 -6.74
C LEU A 25 4.06 -37.05 -7.07
N GLY A 26 5.22 -36.40 -7.22
CA GLY A 26 6.49 -37.07 -7.43
C GLY A 26 6.82 -38.05 -6.30
N GLY A 27 6.61 -37.64 -5.04
CA GLY A 27 6.77 -38.52 -3.88
C GLY A 27 5.80 -39.71 -3.89
N THR A 28 4.52 -39.47 -4.22
CA THR A 28 3.53 -40.57 -4.31
C THR A 28 3.83 -41.55 -5.45
N LEU A 29 4.20 -41.07 -6.64
CA LEU A 29 4.55 -41.91 -7.77
C LEU A 29 5.82 -42.73 -7.49
N TYR A 30 6.82 -42.12 -6.83
CA TYR A 30 8.00 -42.84 -6.36
C TYR A 30 7.64 -43.95 -5.36
N GLY A 31 6.74 -43.66 -4.41
CA GLY A 31 6.25 -44.66 -3.47
C GLY A 31 5.53 -45.82 -4.15
N ILE A 32 4.67 -45.52 -5.14
CA ILE A 32 3.97 -46.54 -5.94
C ILE A 32 4.97 -47.38 -6.74
N ASP A 33 5.95 -46.76 -7.42
CA ASP A 33 6.98 -47.48 -8.17
C ASP A 33 7.75 -48.45 -7.27
N ARG A 34 8.22 -47.97 -6.10
CA ARG A 34 8.92 -48.81 -5.12
C ARG A 34 8.06 -49.94 -4.56
N TYR A 35 6.78 -49.68 -4.32
CA TYR A 35 5.85 -50.69 -3.82
C TYR A 35 5.59 -51.78 -4.86
N VAL A 36 5.29 -51.39 -6.11
CA VAL A 36 5.05 -52.33 -7.22
C VAL A 36 6.32 -53.13 -7.52
N GLU A 37 7.48 -52.48 -7.58
CA GLU A 37 8.76 -53.14 -7.78
C GLU A 37 9.03 -54.20 -6.69
N GLY A 38 8.78 -53.85 -5.42
CA GLY A 38 8.92 -54.79 -4.30
C GLY A 38 7.97 -55.99 -4.38
N GLN A 39 6.70 -55.76 -4.76
CA GLN A 39 5.70 -56.83 -4.93
C GLN A 39 6.06 -57.76 -6.09
N LEU A 40 6.46 -57.21 -7.24
CA LEU A 40 6.90 -57.99 -8.39
C LEU A 40 8.13 -58.81 -8.04
N TRP A 41 9.13 -58.21 -7.39
CA TRP A 41 10.34 -58.91 -6.97
C TRP A 41 10.04 -60.06 -6.01
N ALA A 42 9.20 -59.84 -5.00
CA ALA A 42 8.81 -60.89 -4.05
C ALA A 42 8.09 -62.05 -4.74
N ARG A 43 7.23 -61.75 -5.73
CA ARG A 43 6.55 -62.76 -6.54
C ARG A 43 7.53 -63.58 -7.38
N GLU A 44 8.48 -62.93 -8.07
CA GLU A 44 9.50 -63.62 -8.85
C GLU A 44 10.36 -64.53 -7.97
N VAL A 45 10.82 -64.05 -6.80
CA VAL A 45 11.56 -64.85 -5.81
C VAL A 45 10.74 -66.07 -5.36
N HIS A 46 9.45 -65.90 -5.11
CA HIS A 46 8.56 -66.99 -4.68
C HIS A 46 8.41 -68.05 -5.77
N VAL A 47 8.13 -67.64 -7.02
CA VAL A 47 7.98 -68.54 -8.17
C VAL A 47 9.29 -69.29 -8.43
N ALA A 48 10.42 -68.58 -8.44
CA ALA A 48 11.74 -69.18 -8.63
C ALA A 48 12.06 -70.24 -7.57
N THR A 49 11.75 -69.95 -6.31
CA THR A 49 11.96 -70.88 -5.18
C THR A 49 11.05 -72.10 -5.26
N GLN A 50 9.77 -71.91 -5.62
CA GLN A 50 8.82 -73.02 -5.79
C GLN A 50 9.24 -73.94 -6.94
N MET A 51 9.64 -73.37 -8.08
CA MET A 51 10.11 -74.13 -9.23
C MET A 51 11.36 -74.94 -8.91
N ASN A 52 12.35 -74.35 -8.23
CA ASN A 52 13.53 -75.09 -7.80
C ASN A 52 13.18 -76.19 -6.78
N THR A 53 12.20 -75.95 -5.90
CA THR A 53 11.68 -76.98 -4.99
C THR A 53 11.06 -78.16 -5.75
N LEU A 54 10.33 -77.90 -6.85
CA LEU A 54 9.82 -78.96 -7.73
C LEU A 54 10.94 -79.74 -8.42
N VAL A 55 12.00 -79.06 -8.88
CA VAL A 55 13.20 -79.71 -9.42
C VAL A 55 13.82 -80.65 -8.38
N GLY A 56 14.01 -80.18 -7.14
CA GLY A 56 14.54 -80.98 -6.04
C GLY A 56 13.66 -82.18 -5.68
N ALA A 57 12.34 -82.00 -5.60
CA ALA A 57 11.38 -83.06 -5.33
C ALA A 57 11.32 -84.10 -6.45
N GLY A 58 11.33 -83.65 -7.72
CA GLY A 58 11.38 -84.52 -8.89
C GLY A 58 12.66 -85.36 -8.93
N LEU A 59 13.80 -84.76 -8.59
CA LEU A 59 15.07 -85.45 -8.45
C LEU A 59 15.02 -86.52 -7.35
N SER A 60 14.51 -86.16 -6.16
CA SER A 60 14.35 -87.10 -5.04
C SER A 60 13.46 -88.28 -5.44
N ASN A 61 12.33 -88.02 -6.08
CA ASN A 61 11.41 -89.06 -6.55
C ASN A 61 12.05 -89.99 -7.59
N ALA A 62 12.75 -89.45 -8.59
CA ALA A 62 13.45 -90.24 -9.60
C ALA A 62 14.56 -91.12 -9.00
N MET A 63 15.22 -90.66 -7.93
CA MET A 63 16.21 -91.45 -7.18
C MET A 63 15.57 -92.60 -6.42
N VAL A 64 14.54 -92.32 -5.62
CA VAL A 64 13.86 -93.32 -4.76
C VAL A 64 13.18 -94.40 -5.61
N THR A 65 12.58 -94.03 -6.75
CA THR A 65 11.94 -94.96 -7.69
C THR A 65 12.92 -95.67 -8.63
N LYS A 66 14.22 -95.41 -8.50
CA LYS A 66 15.29 -95.95 -9.38
C LYS A 66 15.12 -95.60 -10.87
N GLN A 67 14.46 -94.48 -11.18
CA GLN A 67 14.25 -93.94 -12.53
C GLN A 67 15.24 -92.82 -12.89
N GLN A 68 16.49 -92.94 -12.43
CA GLN A 68 17.53 -91.91 -12.64
C GLN A 68 17.77 -91.58 -14.12
N GLN A 69 17.52 -92.54 -15.02
CA GLN A 69 17.64 -92.37 -16.47
C GLN A 69 16.63 -91.36 -17.05
N GLN A 70 15.53 -91.06 -16.35
CA GLN A 70 14.49 -90.11 -16.78
C GLN A 70 14.76 -88.66 -16.33
N VAL A 71 15.68 -88.44 -15.38
CA VAL A 71 16.02 -87.10 -14.88
C VAL A 71 16.45 -86.13 -15.99
N PRO A 72 17.27 -86.53 -16.98
CA PRO A 72 17.57 -85.67 -18.13
C PRO A 72 16.32 -85.19 -18.86
N GLU A 73 15.37 -86.06 -19.13
CA GLU A 73 14.18 -85.69 -19.90
C GLU A 73 13.25 -84.78 -19.08
N MET A 74 13.10 -85.04 -17.78
CA MET A 74 12.35 -84.17 -16.86
C MET A 74 12.94 -82.75 -16.82
N LEU A 75 14.25 -82.62 -16.64
CA LEU A 75 14.92 -81.32 -16.61
C LEU A 75 14.86 -80.62 -17.98
N ARG A 76 14.89 -81.36 -19.09
CA ARG A 76 14.69 -80.81 -20.44
C ARG A 76 13.31 -80.20 -20.61
N ASN A 77 12.28 -80.89 -20.11
CA ASN A 77 10.89 -80.43 -20.21
C ASN A 77 10.65 -79.22 -19.31
N LEU A 78 11.32 -79.15 -18.15
CA LEU A 78 11.26 -78.00 -17.25
C LEU A 78 12.04 -76.78 -17.79
N GLY A 79 13.20 -76.99 -18.39
CA GLY A 79 14.08 -75.94 -18.90
C GLY A 79 13.69 -75.36 -20.26
N ARG A 80 12.41 -75.42 -20.66
CA ARG A 80 11.93 -74.79 -21.91
C ARG A 80 11.79 -73.27 -21.70
N PRO A 81 12.68 -72.44 -22.27
CA PRO A 81 12.75 -71.01 -21.92
C PRO A 81 11.47 -70.24 -22.27
N GLU A 82 10.79 -70.66 -23.35
CA GLU A 82 9.56 -70.04 -23.85
C GLU A 82 8.35 -70.22 -22.90
N GLU A 83 8.36 -71.26 -22.07
CA GLU A 83 7.21 -71.61 -21.20
C GLU A 83 7.48 -71.36 -19.71
N THR A 84 8.72 -71.55 -19.25
CA THR A 84 9.05 -71.55 -17.81
C THR A 84 9.99 -70.42 -17.37
N HIS A 85 10.52 -69.62 -18.31
CA HIS A 85 11.51 -68.57 -18.05
C HIS A 85 12.79 -69.06 -17.33
N ILE A 86 13.07 -70.37 -17.39
CA ILE A 86 14.28 -70.98 -16.84
C ILE A 86 15.39 -70.90 -17.90
N GLU A 87 16.50 -70.27 -17.51
CA GLU A 87 17.67 -70.07 -18.38
C GLU A 87 18.75 -71.16 -18.18
N ASP A 88 19.01 -71.55 -16.92
CA ASP A 88 19.94 -72.63 -16.59
C ASP A 88 19.45 -73.43 -15.37
N ILE A 89 19.74 -74.73 -15.36
CA ILE A 89 19.58 -75.62 -14.21
C ILE A 89 20.91 -76.32 -13.99
N ALA A 90 21.49 -76.15 -12.80
CA ALA A 90 22.73 -76.78 -12.41
C ALA A 90 22.59 -77.51 -11.07
N ILE A 91 22.76 -78.84 -11.10
CA ILE A 91 22.71 -79.69 -9.92
C ILE A 91 24.15 -80.08 -9.54
N PHE A 92 24.53 -79.77 -8.31
CA PHE A 92 25.82 -80.10 -7.76
C PHE A 92 25.69 -81.15 -6.67
N ALA A 93 26.46 -82.23 -6.75
CA ALA A 93 26.52 -83.22 -5.69
C ALA A 93 27.68 -82.90 -4.72
N LYS A 94 27.45 -83.10 -3.43
CA LYS A 94 28.47 -82.94 -2.38
C LYS A 94 29.39 -84.16 -2.38
N ARG A 95 30.68 -83.95 -2.67
CA ARG A 95 31.74 -84.95 -2.52
C ARG A 95 32.67 -84.56 -1.37
N GLU A 96 32.92 -85.53 -0.50
CA GLU A 96 33.86 -85.39 0.61
C GLU A 96 35.20 -85.95 0.15
N GLU A 97 36.20 -85.08 0.06
CA GLU A 97 37.60 -85.43 -0.16
C GLU A 97 38.38 -85.26 1.16
N PRO A 98 39.55 -85.90 1.33
CA PRO A 98 40.24 -86.00 2.64
C PRO A 98 40.48 -84.66 3.37
N GLU A 99 40.50 -83.54 2.64
CA GLU A 99 40.77 -82.21 3.21
C GLU A 99 39.76 -81.12 2.81
N ARG A 100 38.77 -81.41 1.93
CA ARG A 100 37.86 -80.39 1.38
C ARG A 100 36.47 -80.97 1.08
N VAL A 101 35.47 -80.09 1.16
CA VAL A 101 34.14 -80.35 0.62
C VAL A 101 34.06 -79.71 -0.76
N ALA A 102 33.92 -80.54 -1.80
CA ALA A 102 33.77 -80.09 -3.17
C ALA A 102 32.38 -80.42 -3.69
N TYR A 103 31.79 -79.48 -4.42
CA TYR A 103 30.55 -79.67 -5.14
C TYR A 103 30.87 -79.94 -6.60
N LEU A 104 30.57 -81.15 -7.08
CA LEU A 104 30.78 -81.51 -8.49
C LEU A 104 29.49 -81.25 -9.27
N ARG A 105 29.58 -80.39 -10.29
CA ARG A 105 28.48 -80.08 -11.24
C ARG A 105 28.03 -81.29 -12.07
N SER A 106 28.76 -82.40 -12.01
CA SER A 106 28.74 -83.48 -13.00
C SER A 106 27.82 -84.65 -12.66
N VAL A 107 26.72 -84.45 -11.93
CA VAL A 107 25.86 -85.59 -11.58
C VAL A 107 24.66 -85.73 -12.51
N LEU A 108 23.86 -84.71 -12.82
CA LEU A 108 22.62 -84.93 -13.60
C LEU A 108 22.17 -83.75 -14.48
N VAL A 109 22.96 -83.41 -15.49
CA VAL A 109 22.54 -82.66 -16.70
C VAL A 109 22.66 -81.14 -16.64
N TRP A 110 23.05 -80.60 -17.81
CA TRP A 110 23.03 -79.19 -18.18
C TRP A 110 21.96 -79.03 -19.27
N PHE A 111 21.01 -78.12 -19.10
CA PHE A 111 20.00 -77.82 -20.13
C PHE A 111 20.15 -76.41 -20.66
N VAL A 112 19.95 -76.28 -21.97
CA VAL A 112 20.37 -75.15 -22.79
C VAL A 112 19.14 -74.52 -23.44
N GLY A 113 18.80 -73.31 -23.02
CA GLY A 113 18.32 -72.28 -23.96
C GLY A 113 19.52 -71.61 -24.65
N ASP A 114 19.33 -70.96 -25.79
CA ASP A 114 20.36 -70.12 -26.45
C ASP A 114 20.65 -68.85 -25.60
N PHE A 115 21.18 -69.02 -24.39
CA PHE A 115 21.57 -67.91 -23.51
C PHE A 115 22.91 -67.32 -23.94
N PRO A 116 23.02 -65.99 -24.14
CA PRO A 116 24.29 -65.31 -24.41
C PRO A 116 25.25 -65.50 -23.22
N GLY A 117 26.42 -66.12 -23.46
CA GLY A 117 27.39 -66.43 -22.39
C GLY A 117 27.53 -67.92 -22.04
N ARG A 118 27.24 -68.81 -23.00
CA ARG A 118 27.53 -70.25 -22.91
C ARG A 118 28.95 -70.51 -22.39
N ARG A 119 29.06 -71.03 -21.18
CA ARG A 119 30.30 -71.64 -20.68
C ARG A 119 30.15 -73.15 -20.54
N THR A 120 30.83 -73.89 -21.41
CA THR A 120 31.21 -75.27 -21.12
C THR A 120 32.37 -75.21 -20.13
N ILE A 121 32.09 -75.24 -18.83
CA ILE A 121 33.13 -75.11 -17.79
C ILE A 121 33.87 -76.45 -17.70
N PRO A 122 35.17 -76.51 -18.07
CA PRO A 122 35.95 -77.74 -17.94
C PRO A 122 35.93 -78.19 -16.48
N ARG A 123 35.91 -79.51 -16.23
CA ARG A 123 35.83 -80.06 -14.86
C ARG A 123 36.88 -79.47 -13.90
N GLN A 124 38.07 -79.14 -14.41
CA GLN A 124 39.18 -78.55 -13.65
C GLN A 124 38.97 -77.06 -13.31
N ALA A 125 38.08 -76.35 -14.01
CA ALA A 125 37.73 -74.95 -13.74
C ALA A 125 36.62 -74.81 -12.68
N LEU A 126 35.79 -75.84 -12.47
CA LEU A 126 34.78 -75.88 -11.41
C LEU A 126 35.39 -75.74 -10.00
N GLU A 127 36.62 -76.22 -9.81
CA GLU A 127 37.34 -76.11 -8.54
C GLU A 127 37.91 -74.70 -8.31
N LYS A 128 38.22 -73.96 -9.37
CA LYS A 128 38.65 -72.54 -9.31
C LYS A 128 37.48 -71.57 -9.21
N GLU A 129 36.29 -71.97 -9.67
CA GLU A 129 35.03 -71.21 -9.55
C GLU A 129 34.30 -71.41 -8.21
N GLN A 130 34.91 -72.08 -7.22
CA GLN A 130 34.36 -72.19 -5.86
C GLN A 130 34.12 -70.84 -5.17
N VAL A 131 34.55 -69.73 -5.78
CA VAL A 131 34.18 -68.35 -5.43
C VAL A 131 33.57 -67.65 -6.66
N SER A 132 32.54 -68.24 -7.28
CA SER A 132 31.83 -67.57 -8.38
C SER A 132 31.16 -66.29 -7.86
N ALA A 133 31.12 -65.25 -8.69
CA ALA A 133 30.44 -64.00 -8.38
C ALA A 133 28.97 -64.20 -7.97
N GLY A 134 28.34 -65.32 -8.36
CA GLY A 134 26.98 -65.69 -7.98
C GLY A 134 26.83 -66.48 -6.67
N CYS A 135 27.89 -67.11 -6.16
CA CYS A 135 27.85 -67.80 -4.87
C CYS A 135 28.09 -66.83 -3.69
N TRP A 136 28.84 -65.75 -3.93
CA TRP A 136 29.14 -64.74 -2.89
C TRP A 136 27.89 -64.01 -2.41
N GLU A 137 26.92 -63.74 -3.28
CA GLU A 137 25.64 -63.10 -2.91
C GLU A 137 25.02 -63.81 -1.71
N CYS A 138 24.57 -65.07 -1.82
CA CYS A 138 23.97 -65.80 -0.70
C CYS A 138 24.91 -66.03 0.50
N HIS A 139 26.22 -66.11 0.28
CA HIS A 139 27.19 -66.47 1.32
C HIS A 139 27.64 -65.30 2.20
N GLN A 140 27.23 -64.07 1.88
CA GLN A 140 27.36 -62.91 2.78
C GLN A 140 26.48 -63.06 4.03
N TRP A 141 25.44 -63.90 3.98
CA TRP A 141 24.54 -64.16 5.09
C TRP A 141 24.90 -65.45 5.84
N PRO A 142 24.67 -65.49 7.17
CA PRO A 142 24.78 -66.72 7.93
C PRO A 142 23.79 -67.78 7.39
N PRO A 143 24.09 -69.09 7.52
CA PRO A 143 23.32 -70.16 6.91
C PRO A 143 21.80 -70.10 7.13
N GLU A 144 21.34 -69.65 8.31
CA GLU A 144 19.91 -69.58 8.63
C GLU A 144 19.17 -68.40 7.96
N GLN A 145 19.90 -67.39 7.47
CA GLN A 145 19.33 -66.16 6.89
C GLN A 145 19.58 -66.04 5.39
N ARG A 146 20.13 -67.08 4.75
CA ARG A 146 20.43 -67.02 3.32
C ARG A 146 19.13 -66.93 2.52
N PRO A 147 19.00 -65.93 1.63
CA PRO A 147 17.84 -65.84 0.75
C PRO A 147 17.78 -67.06 -0.19
N ALA A 148 16.57 -67.57 -0.42
CA ALA A 148 16.33 -68.73 -1.29
C ALA A 148 16.51 -68.40 -2.79
N ALA A 149 16.48 -67.11 -3.15
CA ALA A 149 16.85 -66.63 -4.46
C ALA A 149 17.52 -65.26 -4.39
N VAL A 150 18.49 -65.01 -5.27
CA VAL A 150 19.29 -63.78 -5.33
C VAL A 150 19.45 -63.29 -6.75
N ARG A 151 19.59 -61.97 -6.91
CA ARG A 151 19.95 -61.38 -8.20
C ARG A 151 21.45 -61.61 -8.43
N VAL A 152 21.81 -62.19 -9.57
CA VAL A 152 23.20 -62.44 -9.94
C VAL A 152 23.45 -61.90 -11.33
N ASN A 153 24.60 -61.27 -11.55
CA ASN A 153 25.06 -60.90 -12.88
C ASN A 153 25.95 -62.02 -13.44
N LEU A 154 25.50 -62.63 -14.53
CA LEU A 154 26.24 -63.63 -15.30
C LEU A 154 26.62 -62.99 -16.65
N GLU A 155 27.90 -62.68 -16.83
CA GLU A 155 28.48 -62.16 -18.08
C GLU A 155 27.76 -60.93 -18.68
N GLY A 156 27.23 -60.05 -17.83
CA GLY A 156 26.53 -58.83 -18.26
C GLY A 156 25.00 -58.96 -18.31
N GLN A 157 24.46 -60.16 -18.11
CA GLN A 157 23.03 -60.40 -17.97
C GLN A 157 22.66 -60.62 -16.50
N GLU A 158 21.61 -59.97 -16.02
CA GLU A 158 21.12 -60.24 -14.67
C GLU A 158 20.05 -61.34 -14.72
N VAL A 159 20.23 -62.34 -13.88
CA VAL A 159 19.29 -63.43 -13.66
C VAL A 159 18.89 -63.48 -12.20
N LEU A 160 17.75 -64.11 -11.93
CA LEU A 160 17.34 -64.48 -10.58
C LEU A 160 17.76 -65.93 -10.33
N ARG A 161 18.80 -66.13 -9.52
CA ARG A 161 19.29 -67.45 -9.15
C ARG A 161 18.58 -67.96 -7.91
N SER A 162 17.81 -69.03 -8.04
CA SER A 162 17.28 -69.79 -6.90
C SER A 162 18.29 -70.86 -6.46
N VAL A 163 18.47 -70.98 -5.14
CA VAL A 163 19.40 -71.95 -4.52
C VAL A 163 18.61 -72.85 -3.58
N LEU A 164 18.64 -74.17 -3.85
CA LEU A 164 17.99 -75.17 -3.02
C LEU A 164 19.00 -76.20 -2.52
N PRO A 165 19.30 -76.26 -1.22
CA PRO A 165 20.11 -77.33 -0.66
C PRO A 165 19.35 -78.67 -0.67
N LEU A 166 19.93 -79.69 -1.28
CA LEU A 166 19.38 -81.05 -1.31
C LEU A 166 19.77 -81.78 -0.02
N LYS A 167 18.85 -81.82 0.93
CA LYS A 167 19.04 -82.47 2.24
C LYS A 167 18.98 -83.99 2.12
N ASN A 168 19.71 -84.68 3.00
CA ASN A 168 19.65 -86.14 3.08
C ASN A 168 18.46 -86.59 3.94
N GLU A 169 17.29 -86.62 3.34
CA GLU A 169 16.05 -87.07 4.00
C GLU A 169 16.09 -88.57 4.31
N PRO A 170 15.27 -89.06 5.27
CA PRO A 170 15.24 -90.49 5.63
C PRO A 170 15.06 -91.44 4.44
N ALA A 171 14.30 -91.02 3.42
CA ALA A 171 14.10 -91.81 2.20
C ALA A 171 15.38 -91.97 1.35
N CYS A 172 16.35 -91.07 1.47
CA CYS A 172 17.60 -91.07 0.70
C CYS A 172 18.73 -91.86 1.37
N GLN A 173 18.67 -92.02 2.69
CA GLN A 173 19.69 -92.67 3.51
C GLN A 173 20.00 -94.13 3.14
N PRO A 174 19.06 -94.97 2.65
CA PRO A 174 19.37 -96.35 2.26
C PRO A 174 20.43 -96.46 1.16
N CYS A 175 20.51 -95.47 0.26
CA CYS A 175 21.47 -95.44 -0.84
C CYS A 175 22.68 -94.53 -0.56
N HIS A 176 22.49 -93.43 0.19
CA HIS A 176 23.52 -92.40 0.40
C HIS A 176 24.19 -92.44 1.79
N GLY A 177 23.70 -93.28 2.72
CA GLY A 177 24.16 -93.35 4.12
C GLY A 177 23.65 -92.18 4.96
N SER A 178 23.58 -92.34 6.29
CA SER A 178 23.04 -91.33 7.22
C SER A 178 24.04 -90.26 7.66
N GLN A 179 25.35 -90.45 7.39
CA GLN A 179 26.41 -89.57 7.90
C GLN A 179 26.49 -88.21 7.19
N LYS A 180 25.85 -88.05 6.02
CA LYS A 180 25.90 -86.82 5.22
C LYS A 180 24.61 -86.02 5.39
N PRO A 181 24.61 -84.84 6.03
CA PRO A 181 23.38 -84.06 6.19
C PRO A 181 22.88 -83.40 4.88
N LEU A 182 23.79 -83.18 3.92
CA LEU A 182 23.52 -82.58 2.62
C LEU A 182 24.09 -83.47 1.51
N LEU A 183 23.27 -83.74 0.49
CA LEU A 183 23.63 -84.52 -0.69
C LEU A 183 24.13 -83.63 -1.83
N GLY A 184 23.70 -82.37 -1.86
CA GLY A 184 24.01 -81.47 -2.97
C GLY A 184 23.31 -80.12 -2.88
N ILE A 185 23.38 -79.35 -3.96
CA ILE A 185 22.69 -78.07 -4.15
C ILE A 185 22.11 -78.05 -5.57
N SER A 186 20.87 -77.59 -5.71
CA SER A 186 20.22 -77.28 -6.97
C SER A 186 20.20 -75.77 -7.19
N LEU A 187 20.79 -75.32 -8.30
CA LEU A 187 20.74 -73.95 -8.77
C LEU A 187 19.82 -73.88 -9.99
N VAL A 188 18.88 -72.94 -9.98
CA VAL A 188 18.03 -72.64 -11.14
C VAL A 188 18.08 -71.15 -11.39
N ASP A 189 18.49 -70.76 -12.59
CA ASP A 189 18.59 -69.37 -13.02
C ASP A 189 17.38 -69.00 -13.86
N PHE A 190 16.69 -67.93 -13.46
CA PHE A 190 15.51 -67.40 -14.14
C PHE A 190 15.84 -66.08 -14.84
N GLY A 191 15.38 -65.93 -16.07
CA GLY A 191 15.53 -64.69 -16.84
C GLY A 191 14.72 -63.54 -16.21
N LEU A 192 15.29 -62.34 -16.16
CA LEU A 192 14.63 -61.15 -15.61
C LEU A 192 14.04 -60.22 -16.70
N ASP A 193 13.99 -60.67 -17.95
CA ASP A 193 13.55 -59.84 -19.08
C ASP A 193 12.07 -59.46 -18.99
N THR A 194 11.21 -60.40 -18.57
CA THR A 194 9.79 -60.14 -18.28
C THR A 194 9.63 -59.12 -17.15
N TYR A 195 10.37 -59.28 -16.05
CA TYR A 195 10.37 -58.34 -14.92
C TYR A 195 10.80 -56.93 -15.35
N ARG A 196 11.86 -56.81 -16.17
CA ARG A 196 12.36 -55.54 -16.70
C ARG A 196 11.35 -54.89 -17.66
N GLY A 197 10.71 -55.67 -18.53
CA GLY A 197 9.67 -55.18 -19.44
C GLY A 197 8.45 -54.61 -18.70
N ILE A 198 7.95 -55.35 -17.70
CA ILE A 198 6.79 -54.92 -16.90
C ILE A 198 7.12 -53.68 -16.07
N THR A 199 8.27 -53.64 -15.40
CA THR A 199 8.67 -52.47 -14.60
C THR A 199 8.90 -51.24 -15.48
N GLY A 200 9.52 -51.39 -16.65
CA GLY A 200 9.72 -50.28 -17.60
C GLY A 200 8.41 -49.70 -18.14
N THR A 201 7.49 -50.56 -18.59
CA THR A 201 6.17 -50.13 -19.09
C THR A 201 5.33 -49.49 -17.98
N THR A 202 5.32 -50.07 -16.78
CA THR A 202 4.64 -49.50 -15.61
C THR A 202 5.18 -48.11 -15.27
N ARG A 203 6.50 -47.92 -15.26
CA ARG A 203 7.13 -46.61 -15.03
C ARG A 203 6.71 -45.58 -16.07
N LEU A 204 6.68 -45.95 -17.34
CA LEU A 204 6.29 -45.06 -18.42
C LEU A 204 4.81 -44.64 -18.30
N VAL A 205 3.93 -45.58 -17.97
CA VAL A 205 2.50 -45.31 -17.73
C VAL A 205 2.30 -44.41 -16.51
N LEU A 206 2.96 -44.71 -15.39
CA LEU A 206 2.88 -43.91 -14.17
C LEU A 206 3.41 -42.48 -14.38
N ALA A 207 4.54 -42.33 -15.07
CA ALA A 207 5.12 -41.02 -15.37
C ALA A 207 4.23 -40.21 -16.34
N GLY A 208 3.73 -40.84 -17.41
CA GLY A 208 2.85 -40.18 -18.38
C GLY A 208 1.50 -39.79 -17.79
N GLY A 209 0.85 -40.73 -17.09
CA GLY A 209 -0.42 -40.47 -16.39
C GLY A 209 -0.28 -39.43 -15.28
N GLY A 210 0.78 -39.54 -14.47
CA GLY A 210 1.11 -38.57 -13.44
C GLY A 210 1.33 -37.16 -14.00
N GLY A 211 2.10 -37.05 -15.08
CA GLY A 211 2.32 -35.78 -15.78
C GLY A 211 1.01 -35.14 -16.29
N LEU A 212 0.14 -35.95 -16.89
CA LEU A 212 -1.17 -35.48 -17.36
C LEU A 212 -2.05 -34.95 -16.22
N VAL A 213 -2.07 -35.67 -15.09
CA VAL A 213 -2.81 -35.24 -13.89
C VAL A 213 -2.26 -33.92 -13.34
N ILE A 214 -0.94 -33.74 -13.29
CA ILE A 214 -0.34 -32.45 -12.87
C ILE A 214 -0.82 -31.33 -13.78
N ILE A 215 -0.73 -31.51 -15.09
CA ILE A 215 -1.13 -30.48 -16.06
C ILE A 215 -2.61 -30.12 -15.86
N LEU A 216 -3.48 -31.12 -15.74
CA LEU A 216 -4.92 -30.91 -15.53
C LEU A 216 -5.18 -30.13 -14.24
N VAL A 217 -4.58 -30.55 -13.12
CA VAL A 217 -4.77 -29.90 -11.81
C VAL A 217 -4.25 -28.46 -11.85
N VAL A 218 -3.08 -28.21 -12.45
CA VAL A 218 -2.51 -26.86 -12.58
C VAL A 218 -3.42 -25.97 -13.43
N VAL A 219 -3.96 -26.46 -14.55
CA VAL A 219 -4.87 -25.71 -15.41
C VAL A 219 -6.18 -25.39 -14.68
N VAL A 220 -6.81 -26.39 -14.07
CA VAL A 220 -8.08 -26.22 -13.32
C VAL A 220 -7.89 -25.23 -12.18
N LEU A 221 -6.82 -25.38 -11.40
CA LEU A 221 -6.55 -24.51 -10.27
C LEU A 221 -6.20 -23.08 -10.71
N TYR A 222 -5.47 -22.92 -11.81
CA TYR A 222 -5.24 -21.61 -12.41
C TYR A 222 -6.55 -20.93 -12.82
N LEU A 223 -7.45 -21.66 -13.50
CA LEU A 223 -8.75 -21.14 -13.91
C LEU A 223 -9.62 -20.76 -12.71
N LEU A 224 -9.66 -21.59 -11.66
CA LEU A 224 -10.39 -21.33 -10.42
C LEU A 224 -9.83 -20.09 -9.70
N LEU A 225 -8.53 -20.04 -9.43
CA LEU A 225 -7.89 -18.86 -8.81
C LEU A 225 -8.13 -17.60 -9.63
N ASN A 226 -8.03 -17.70 -10.95
CA ASN A 226 -8.26 -16.58 -11.83
C ASN A 226 -9.69 -16.05 -11.75
N ARG A 227 -10.68 -16.95 -11.72
CA ARG A 227 -12.10 -16.60 -11.68
C ARG A 227 -12.56 -16.13 -10.31
N LEU A 228 -12.13 -16.80 -9.24
CA LEU A 228 -12.61 -16.58 -7.88
C LEU A 228 -11.87 -15.44 -7.17
N ALA A 229 -10.55 -15.33 -7.33
CA ALA A 229 -9.75 -14.35 -6.58
C ALA A 229 -9.21 -13.22 -7.46
N LEU A 230 -8.50 -13.55 -8.55
CA LEU A 230 -7.71 -12.55 -9.25
C LEU A 230 -8.52 -11.60 -10.14
N ARG A 231 -9.60 -12.09 -10.77
CA ARG A 231 -10.45 -11.24 -11.60
C ARG A 231 -11.20 -10.18 -10.77
N PRO A 232 -11.91 -10.52 -9.68
CA PRO A 232 -12.55 -9.52 -8.83
C PRO A 232 -11.56 -8.49 -8.25
N LEU A 233 -10.39 -8.93 -7.78
CA LEU A 233 -9.34 -8.02 -7.29
C LEU A 233 -8.86 -7.03 -8.36
N ARG A 234 -8.75 -7.47 -9.62
CA ARG A 234 -8.36 -6.59 -10.73
C ARG A 234 -9.44 -5.58 -11.10
N GLU A 235 -10.70 -5.88 -10.86
CA GLU A 235 -11.82 -4.96 -11.12
C GLU A 235 -11.89 -3.85 -10.05
N LEU A 236 -11.40 -4.11 -8.83
CA LEU A 236 -11.30 -3.10 -7.75
C LEU A 236 -10.19 -2.06 -7.96
N VAL A 237 -9.07 -2.43 -8.58
CA VAL A 237 -7.92 -1.53 -8.79
C VAL A 237 -8.25 -0.30 -9.66
N PRO A 238 -8.95 -0.42 -10.80
CA PRO A 238 -9.39 0.73 -11.58
C PRO A 238 -10.33 1.64 -10.81
N LEU A 239 -11.17 1.10 -9.92
CA LEU A 239 -12.08 1.91 -9.11
C LEU A 239 -11.30 2.80 -8.15
N THR A 240 -10.31 2.27 -7.44
CA THR A 240 -9.48 3.09 -6.54
C THR A 240 -8.73 4.18 -7.30
N GLN A 241 -8.28 3.92 -8.53
CA GLN A 241 -7.68 4.94 -9.40
C GLN A 241 -8.70 5.99 -9.87
N ALA A 242 -9.92 5.58 -10.23
CA ALA A 242 -10.99 6.50 -10.65
C ALA A 242 -11.35 7.48 -9.52
N VAL A 243 -11.45 6.98 -8.28
CA VAL A 243 -11.66 7.77 -7.06
C VAL A 243 -10.56 8.83 -6.88
N THR A 244 -9.29 8.48 -7.10
CA THR A 244 -8.19 9.47 -7.04
C THR A 244 -8.25 10.54 -8.12
N ARG A 245 -8.96 10.29 -9.22
CA ARG A 245 -9.19 11.27 -10.30
C ARG A 245 -10.48 12.08 -10.14
N GLY A 246 -11.23 11.87 -9.05
CA GLY A 246 -12.50 12.55 -8.79
C GLY A 246 -13.70 11.95 -9.51
N GLU A 247 -13.59 10.75 -10.07
CA GLU A 247 -14.70 10.03 -10.71
C GLU A 247 -15.49 9.23 -9.65
N TRP A 248 -16.37 9.89 -8.90
CA TRP A 248 -17.04 9.28 -7.74
C TRP A 248 -18.28 8.43 -8.07
N GLU A 249 -18.82 8.53 -9.29
CA GLU A 249 -20.02 7.79 -9.72
C GLU A 249 -19.73 6.34 -10.10
N ARG A 250 -18.45 6.01 -10.34
CA ARG A 250 -18.07 4.67 -10.74
C ARG A 250 -18.21 3.73 -9.55
N GLN A 251 -18.85 2.58 -9.76
CA GLN A 251 -19.01 1.53 -8.76
C GLN A 251 -18.59 0.19 -9.33
N VAL A 252 -18.17 -0.72 -8.45
CA VAL A 252 -17.87 -2.10 -8.82
C VAL A 252 -19.07 -2.96 -8.48
N GLU A 253 -19.47 -3.80 -9.44
CA GLU A 253 -20.50 -4.81 -9.24
C GLU A 253 -19.92 -5.92 -8.34
N VAL A 254 -20.51 -6.08 -7.16
CA VAL A 254 -20.06 -7.10 -6.19
C VAL A 254 -20.72 -8.43 -6.53
N ARG A 255 -19.91 -9.36 -7.06
CA ARG A 255 -20.36 -10.69 -7.49
C ARG A 255 -20.04 -11.82 -6.51
N SER A 256 -19.20 -11.56 -5.52
CA SER A 256 -18.81 -12.52 -4.50
C SER A 256 -19.38 -12.13 -3.14
N ALA A 257 -19.67 -13.12 -2.30
CA ALA A 257 -20.12 -12.94 -0.92
C ALA A 257 -18.99 -13.14 0.12
N ASP A 258 -17.76 -13.33 -0.36
CA ASP A 258 -16.55 -13.52 0.45
C ASP A 258 -15.91 -12.18 0.89
N GLU A 259 -14.70 -12.24 1.44
CA GLU A 259 -13.92 -11.08 1.87
C GLU A 259 -13.62 -10.10 0.73
N ILE A 260 -13.49 -10.59 -0.51
CA ILE A 260 -13.28 -9.74 -1.69
C ILE A 260 -14.58 -9.00 -2.01
N GLY A 261 -15.72 -9.68 -1.86
CA GLY A 261 -17.04 -9.07 -1.96
C GLY A 261 -17.28 -7.97 -0.93
N GLN A 262 -16.97 -8.26 0.34
CA GLN A 262 -17.05 -7.29 1.44
C GLN A 262 -16.17 -6.06 1.19
N LEU A 263 -14.95 -6.26 0.68
CA LEU A 263 -14.08 -5.16 0.28
C LEU A 263 -14.69 -4.31 -0.85
N GLY A 264 -15.34 -4.93 -1.83
CA GLY A 264 -16.06 -4.23 -2.89
C GLY A 264 -17.22 -3.38 -2.36
N LEU A 265 -18.01 -3.92 -1.44
CA LEU A 265 -19.10 -3.17 -0.78
C LEU A 265 -18.56 -2.00 0.04
N ALA A 266 -17.53 -2.24 0.87
CA ALA A 266 -16.91 -1.18 1.67
C ALA A 266 -16.32 -0.06 0.80
N LEU A 267 -15.71 -0.42 -0.34
CA LEU A 267 -15.18 0.55 -1.29
C LEU A 267 -16.32 1.38 -1.92
N ASN A 268 -17.42 0.75 -2.33
CA ASN A 268 -18.59 1.47 -2.87
C ASN A 268 -19.24 2.41 -1.82
N GLU A 269 -19.31 2.01 -0.55
CA GLU A 269 -19.83 2.89 0.51
C GLU A 269 -18.92 4.10 0.73
N MET A 270 -17.61 3.87 0.78
CA MET A 270 -16.62 4.94 0.90
C MET A 270 -16.70 5.93 -0.27
N THR A 271 -16.83 5.46 -1.51
CA THR A 271 -16.97 6.34 -2.68
C THR A 271 -18.26 7.15 -2.64
N ALA A 272 -19.38 6.54 -2.23
CA ALA A 272 -20.64 7.25 -2.05
C ALA A 272 -20.55 8.32 -0.94
N GLN A 273 -19.88 8.03 0.18
CA GLN A 273 -19.67 8.99 1.25
C GLN A 273 -18.77 10.16 0.82
N LEU A 274 -17.69 9.89 0.08
CA LEU A 274 -16.83 10.93 -0.49
C LEU A 274 -17.60 11.82 -1.48
N ALA A 275 -18.41 11.23 -2.35
CA ALA A 275 -19.24 11.97 -3.31
C ALA A 275 -20.19 12.94 -2.59
N ARG A 276 -20.91 12.45 -1.57
CA ARG A 276 -21.81 13.28 -0.73
C ARG A 276 -21.07 14.40 -0.03
N THR A 277 -19.95 14.08 0.61
CA THR A 277 -19.12 15.06 1.34
C THR A 277 -18.59 16.15 0.40
N TYR A 278 -18.14 15.78 -0.80
CA TYR A 278 -17.66 16.73 -1.80
C TYR A 278 -18.80 17.66 -2.28
N ALA A 279 -19.98 17.11 -2.53
CA ALA A 279 -21.15 17.89 -2.94
C ALA A 279 -21.58 18.90 -1.85
N ASP A 280 -21.57 18.49 -0.58
CA ASP A 280 -21.91 19.36 0.54
C ASP A 280 -20.88 20.48 0.74
N LEU A 281 -19.58 20.19 0.59
CA LEU A 281 -18.54 21.22 0.61
C LEU A 281 -18.71 22.25 -0.51
N GLN A 282 -19.06 21.81 -1.73
CA GLN A 282 -19.33 22.72 -2.84
C GLN A 282 -20.52 23.63 -2.56
N ARG A 283 -21.61 23.10 -1.97
CA ARG A 283 -22.76 23.91 -1.55
C ARG A 283 -22.40 24.91 -0.47
N ALA A 284 -21.69 24.48 0.57
CA ALA A 284 -21.25 25.36 1.65
C ALA A 284 -20.33 26.47 1.14
N ARG A 285 -19.46 26.17 0.17
CA ARG A 285 -18.61 27.17 -0.48
C ARG A 285 -19.44 28.20 -1.26
N ALA A 286 -20.41 27.75 -2.06
CA ALA A 286 -21.29 28.66 -2.80
C ALA A 286 -22.07 29.58 -1.85
N GLU A 287 -22.58 29.05 -0.73
CA GLU A 287 -23.26 29.84 0.29
C GLU A 287 -22.32 30.86 0.96
N GLN A 288 -21.06 30.49 1.22
CA GLN A 288 -20.05 31.42 1.74
C GLN A 288 -19.73 32.55 0.74
N GLU A 289 -19.63 32.23 -0.55
CA GLU A 289 -19.41 33.23 -1.60
C GLU A 289 -20.59 34.19 -1.71
N GLU A 290 -21.83 33.71 -1.60
CA GLU A 290 -23.03 34.54 -1.58
C GLU A 290 -23.10 35.44 -0.33
N ARG A 291 -22.83 34.89 0.86
CA ARG A 291 -22.75 35.66 2.11
C ARG A 291 -21.67 36.74 2.05
N ALA A 292 -20.50 36.42 1.50
CA ALA A 292 -19.42 37.37 1.31
C ALA A 292 -19.81 38.50 0.35
N ALA A 293 -20.53 38.18 -0.74
CA ALA A 293 -21.04 39.18 -1.67
C ALA A 293 -22.11 40.09 -1.02
N ALA A 294 -23.01 39.52 -0.23
CA ALA A 294 -24.02 40.28 0.50
C ALA A 294 -23.40 41.23 1.54
N LEU A 295 -22.40 40.76 2.30
CA LEU A 295 -21.67 41.58 3.26
C LEU A 295 -20.94 42.74 2.57
N ARG A 296 -20.29 42.50 1.43
CA ARG A 296 -19.64 43.59 0.67
C ARG A 296 -20.63 44.66 0.23
N ARG A 297 -21.80 44.27 -0.28
CA ARG A 297 -22.86 45.23 -0.67
C ARG A 297 -23.36 46.04 0.53
N ALA A 298 -23.59 45.38 1.66
CA ALA A 298 -24.00 46.07 2.89
C ALA A 298 -22.91 47.04 3.39
N GLN A 299 -21.63 46.67 3.30
CA GLN A 299 -20.51 47.56 3.64
C GLN A 299 -20.47 48.79 2.72
N GLU A 300 -20.62 48.60 1.40
CA GLU A 300 -20.68 49.71 0.45
C GLU A 300 -21.86 50.66 0.72
N GLU A 301 -23.02 50.13 1.10
CA GLU A 301 -24.19 50.94 1.45
C GLU A 301 -23.96 51.75 2.73
N VAL A 302 -23.37 51.14 3.76
CA VAL A 302 -22.99 51.83 5.01
C VAL A 302 -21.96 52.92 4.73
N GLU A 303 -20.95 52.66 3.89
CA GLU A 303 -19.91 53.65 3.58
C GLU A 303 -20.51 54.85 2.84
N ARG A 304 -21.37 54.63 1.84
CA ARG A 304 -22.10 55.71 1.15
C ARG A 304 -22.95 56.53 2.11
N GLY A 305 -23.65 55.87 3.03
CA GLY A 305 -24.45 56.55 4.05
C GLY A 305 -23.59 57.41 4.97
N ARG A 306 -22.39 56.92 5.33
CA ARG A 306 -21.42 57.64 6.16
C ARG A 306 -20.85 58.88 5.43
N GLU A 307 -20.46 58.74 4.17
CA GLU A 307 -19.97 59.87 3.35
C GLU A 307 -21.02 60.99 3.23
N GLU A 308 -22.28 60.63 3.00
CA GLU A 308 -23.38 61.62 2.94
C GLU A 308 -23.60 62.32 4.29
N GLN A 309 -23.53 61.57 5.40
CA GLN A 309 -23.63 62.16 6.74
C GLN A 309 -22.49 63.15 7.01
N GLU A 310 -21.26 62.82 6.61
CA GLU A 310 -20.11 63.70 6.77
C GLU A 310 -20.26 65.00 5.95
N ARG A 311 -20.72 64.89 4.70
CA ARG A 311 -21.02 66.03 3.84
C ARG A 311 -22.10 66.96 4.43
N LEU A 312 -23.15 66.39 5.02
CA LEU A 312 -24.18 67.16 5.72
C LEU A 312 -23.59 67.90 6.94
N LEU A 313 -22.76 67.23 7.73
CA LEU A 313 -22.08 67.83 8.89
C LEU A 313 -21.13 68.95 8.50
N GLU A 314 -20.39 68.82 7.39
CA GLU A 314 -19.55 69.89 6.85
C GLU A 314 -20.37 71.12 6.45
N THR A 315 -21.52 70.91 5.79
CA THR A 315 -22.43 72.00 5.41
C THR A 315 -22.95 72.74 6.64
N ILE A 316 -23.35 72.01 7.69
CA ILE A 316 -23.80 72.61 8.96
C ILE A 316 -22.68 73.43 9.62
N ARG A 317 -21.44 72.93 9.62
CA ARG A 317 -20.28 73.65 10.17
C ARG A 317 -19.97 74.94 9.39
N ALA A 318 -20.02 74.90 8.06
CA ALA A 318 -19.79 76.07 7.21
C ALA A 318 -20.83 77.18 7.43
N LEU A 319 -22.07 76.82 7.77
CA LEU A 319 -23.12 77.78 8.13
C LEU A 319 -22.97 78.36 9.54
N SER A 320 -22.05 77.84 10.37
CA SER A 320 -21.92 78.16 11.79
C SER A 320 -20.68 78.99 12.15
N THR A 321 -19.90 79.48 11.18
CA THR A 321 -18.73 80.35 11.45
C THR A 321 -19.18 81.74 11.95
N PRO A 322 -18.80 82.17 13.17
CA PRO A 322 -19.28 83.41 13.77
C PRO A 322 -18.50 84.66 13.32
N VAL A 323 -17.52 84.53 12.40
CA VAL A 323 -16.69 85.63 11.92
C VAL A 323 -16.75 85.71 10.40
N VAL A 324 -17.19 86.84 9.87
CA VAL A 324 -17.43 87.06 8.44
C VAL A 324 -16.45 88.11 7.90
N PRO A 325 -15.63 87.79 6.88
CA PRO A 325 -14.82 88.79 6.20
C PRO A 325 -15.69 89.64 5.27
N VAL A 326 -15.76 90.94 5.53
CA VAL A 326 -16.56 91.88 4.70
C VAL A 326 -15.72 92.60 3.66
N GLN A 327 -14.42 92.77 3.92
CA GLN A 327 -13.46 93.32 2.97
C GLN A 327 -12.05 92.86 3.35
N ARG A 328 -11.09 92.93 2.41
CA ARG A 328 -9.70 92.51 2.70
C ARG A 328 -9.18 93.21 3.96
N GLY A 329 -8.84 92.46 5.00
CA GLY A 329 -8.30 93.00 6.24
C GLY A 329 -9.34 93.64 7.18
N VAL A 330 -10.64 93.45 6.94
CA VAL A 330 -11.74 93.87 7.82
C VAL A 330 -12.63 92.67 8.11
N LEU A 331 -12.70 92.27 9.37
CA LEU A 331 -13.59 91.20 9.85
C LEU A 331 -14.78 91.79 10.58
N VAL A 332 -15.92 91.12 10.49
CA VAL A 332 -17.10 91.41 11.30
C VAL A 332 -17.45 90.17 12.09
N MET A 333 -17.66 90.34 13.39
CA MET A 333 -18.12 89.30 14.28
C MET A 333 -19.45 89.73 14.90
N PRO A 334 -20.58 89.25 14.38
CA PRO A 334 -21.88 89.49 15.00
C PRO A 334 -22.01 88.70 16.29
N LEU A 335 -22.36 89.41 17.36
CA LEU A 335 -22.65 88.85 18.67
C LEU A 335 -24.16 88.87 18.86
N VAL A 336 -24.79 87.70 18.72
CA VAL A 336 -26.25 87.55 18.75
C VAL A 336 -26.69 86.66 19.90
N GLY A 337 -27.67 87.13 20.68
CA GLY A 337 -28.27 86.38 21.78
C GLY A 337 -27.51 86.51 23.09
N VAL A 338 -27.87 85.70 24.09
CA VAL A 338 -27.25 85.73 25.43
C VAL A 338 -25.81 85.22 25.33
N ILE A 339 -24.88 85.98 25.88
CA ILE A 339 -23.45 85.63 25.95
C ILE A 339 -23.17 85.19 27.38
N ASP A 340 -22.85 83.91 27.58
CA ASP A 340 -22.33 83.40 28.84
C ASP A 340 -20.80 83.29 28.80
N GLN A 341 -20.20 82.89 29.92
CA GLN A 341 -18.74 82.77 30.04
C GLN A 341 -18.12 81.76 29.05
N ALA A 342 -18.79 80.62 28.79
CA ALA A 342 -18.29 79.60 27.88
C ALA A 342 -18.31 80.10 26.44
N ARG A 343 -19.41 80.75 26.05
CA ARG A 343 -19.60 81.34 24.74
C ARG A 343 -18.64 82.50 24.49
N ALA A 344 -18.40 83.34 25.50
CA ALA A 344 -17.40 84.41 25.45
C ALA A 344 -15.99 83.90 25.13
N GLN A 345 -15.58 82.77 25.71
CA GLN A 345 -14.30 82.12 25.40
C GLN A 345 -14.27 81.61 23.95
N SER A 346 -15.30 80.89 23.51
CA SER A 346 -15.39 80.39 22.13
C SER A 346 -15.38 81.52 21.10
N ILE A 347 -16.07 82.63 21.38
CA ILE A 347 -16.08 83.85 20.57
C ILE A 347 -14.66 84.42 20.45
N THR A 348 -13.97 84.55 21.57
CA THR A 348 -12.60 85.10 21.59
C THR A 348 -11.65 84.21 20.78
N THR A 349 -11.68 82.90 20.98
CA THR A 349 -10.83 81.96 20.22
C THR A 349 -11.12 82.03 18.72
N ALA A 350 -12.40 81.94 18.33
CA ALA A 350 -12.79 82.01 16.92
C ALA A 350 -12.40 83.34 16.26
N LEU A 351 -12.46 84.45 17.02
CA LEU A 351 -12.04 85.76 16.56
C LEU A 351 -10.53 85.83 16.33
N LEU A 352 -9.73 85.38 17.28
CA LEU A 352 -8.27 85.42 17.18
C LEU A 352 -7.75 84.52 16.04
N GLU A 353 -8.31 83.32 15.90
CA GLU A 353 -8.01 82.43 14.77
C GLU A 353 -8.38 83.07 13.42
N ALA A 354 -9.53 83.75 13.35
CA ALA A 354 -9.94 84.44 12.14
C ALA A 354 -9.03 85.65 11.83
N ILE A 355 -8.58 86.40 12.83
CA ILE A 355 -7.63 87.52 12.67
C ILE A 355 -6.32 87.02 12.07
N GLU A 356 -5.79 85.91 12.59
CA GLU A 356 -4.56 85.31 12.09
C GLU A 356 -4.74 84.81 10.64
N ARG A 357 -5.77 83.99 10.41
CA ARG A 357 -6.05 83.37 9.11
C ARG A 357 -6.28 84.40 8.01
N GLU A 358 -7.06 85.44 8.30
CA GLU A 358 -7.45 86.48 7.32
C GLU A 358 -6.51 87.70 7.32
N ARG A 359 -5.51 87.72 8.21
CA ARG A 359 -4.59 88.85 8.45
C ARG A 359 -5.34 90.18 8.58
N ALA A 360 -6.35 90.16 9.45
CA ALA A 360 -7.24 91.29 9.67
C ALA A 360 -6.52 92.45 10.33
N ARG A 361 -6.75 93.67 9.85
CA ARG A 361 -6.28 94.92 10.50
C ARG A 361 -7.37 95.59 11.32
N PHE A 362 -8.63 95.32 11.01
CA PHE A 362 -9.79 95.83 11.72
C PHE A 362 -10.74 94.68 12.01
N VAL A 363 -11.31 94.70 13.21
CA VAL A 363 -12.30 93.71 13.66
C VAL A 363 -13.47 94.46 14.23
N LEU A 364 -14.64 94.30 13.62
CA LEU A 364 -15.88 94.91 14.06
C LEU A 364 -16.62 93.91 14.93
N LEU A 365 -16.76 94.24 16.20
CA LEU A 365 -17.56 93.48 17.16
C LEU A 365 -18.96 94.09 17.16
N ASP A 366 -19.91 93.41 16.51
CA ASP A 366 -21.27 93.91 16.40
C ASP A 366 -22.13 93.36 17.55
N ILE A 367 -22.44 94.23 18.51
CA ILE A 367 -23.25 93.88 19.69
C ILE A 367 -24.72 94.28 19.54
N THR A 368 -25.18 94.63 18.33
CA THR A 368 -26.59 95.02 18.09
C THR A 368 -27.58 93.95 18.57
N GLY A 369 -27.18 92.67 18.55
CA GLY A 369 -28.00 91.53 18.97
C GLY A 369 -27.87 91.13 20.44
N VAL A 370 -27.22 91.94 21.30
CA VAL A 370 -26.98 91.65 22.72
C VAL A 370 -27.91 92.51 23.60
N PRO A 371 -28.98 91.95 24.17
CA PRO A 371 -30.01 92.74 24.85
C PRO A 371 -29.61 93.23 26.26
N VAL A 372 -28.71 92.51 26.94
CA VAL A 372 -28.23 92.82 28.29
C VAL A 372 -26.74 92.54 28.37
N VAL A 373 -25.98 93.47 28.92
CA VAL A 373 -24.53 93.31 29.17
C VAL A 373 -24.32 93.29 30.67
N ASP A 374 -23.75 92.21 31.19
CA ASP A 374 -23.28 92.12 32.57
C ASP A 374 -21.76 92.35 32.65
N THR A 375 -21.20 92.28 33.86
CA THR A 375 -19.76 92.42 34.08
C THR A 375 -18.94 91.35 33.37
N ALA A 376 -19.44 90.12 33.25
CA ALA A 376 -18.73 89.02 32.63
C ALA A 376 -18.62 89.20 31.10
N VAL A 377 -19.69 89.63 30.44
CA VAL A 377 -19.73 89.93 29.01
C VAL A 377 -18.88 91.17 28.69
N ALA A 378 -18.97 92.22 29.51
CA ALA A 378 -18.14 93.42 29.33
C ALA A 378 -16.63 93.07 29.43
N GLN A 379 -16.25 92.25 30.41
CA GLN A 379 -14.88 91.78 30.57
C GLN A 379 -14.41 90.93 29.37
N ALA A 380 -15.28 90.05 28.87
CA ALA A 380 -14.99 89.23 27.69
C ALA A 380 -14.75 90.06 26.42
N LEU A 381 -15.58 91.09 26.19
CA LEU A 381 -15.41 92.01 25.06
C LEU A 381 -14.08 92.76 25.14
N ILE A 382 -13.70 93.20 26.34
CA ILE A 382 -12.40 93.86 26.55
C ILE A 382 -11.25 92.90 26.30
N GLN A 383 -11.32 91.68 26.83
CA GLN A 383 -10.28 90.67 26.63
C GLN A 383 -10.13 90.34 25.14
N ALA A 384 -11.22 90.12 24.43
CA ALA A 384 -11.21 89.90 22.99
C ALA A 384 -10.61 91.09 22.23
N ALA A 385 -10.97 92.33 22.60
CA ALA A 385 -10.43 93.54 22.00
C ALA A 385 -8.94 93.76 22.32
N GLN A 386 -8.48 93.44 23.51
CA GLN A 386 -7.06 93.50 23.89
C GLN A 386 -6.24 92.43 23.15
N ALA A 387 -6.72 91.19 23.13
CA ALA A 387 -6.08 90.10 22.41
C ALA A 387 -6.01 90.37 20.89
N SER A 388 -7.08 90.93 20.30
CA SER A 388 -7.09 91.36 18.90
C SER A 388 -6.01 92.40 18.61
N ARG A 389 -5.79 93.36 19.51
CA ARG A 389 -4.73 94.37 19.38
C ARG A 389 -3.33 93.80 19.49
N LEU A 390 -3.13 92.81 20.37
CA LEU A 390 -1.86 92.09 20.46
C LEU A 390 -1.52 91.38 19.15
N LEU A 391 -2.54 90.92 18.41
CA LEU A 391 -2.39 90.36 17.05
C LEU A 391 -2.31 91.44 15.95
N GLY A 392 -2.30 92.73 16.29
CA GLY A 392 -2.18 93.84 15.35
C GLY A 392 -3.49 94.23 14.66
N ALA A 393 -4.65 93.75 15.13
CA ALA A 393 -5.96 94.14 14.65
C ALA A 393 -6.60 95.21 15.56
N GLU A 394 -7.08 96.30 14.97
CA GLU A 394 -7.80 97.38 15.68
C GLU A 394 -9.27 96.96 15.91
N PRO A 395 -9.71 96.75 17.17
CA PRO A 395 -11.08 96.40 17.48
C PRO A 395 -11.97 97.64 17.40
N VAL A 396 -13.12 97.48 16.75
CA VAL A 396 -14.16 98.50 16.61
C VAL A 396 -15.45 97.92 17.16
N LEU A 397 -15.97 98.49 18.24
CA LEU A 397 -17.26 98.07 18.80
C LEU A 397 -18.38 98.84 18.10
N VAL A 398 -19.37 98.12 17.58
CA VAL A 398 -20.50 98.71 16.84
C VAL A 398 -21.84 98.27 17.43
N GLY A 399 -22.88 99.10 17.27
CA GLY A 399 -24.23 98.72 17.68
C GLY A 399 -24.51 98.85 19.18
N ILE A 400 -23.81 99.74 19.89
CA ILE A 400 -24.06 99.99 21.32
C ILE A 400 -25.43 100.69 21.48
N SER A 401 -26.39 100.01 22.09
CA SER A 401 -27.70 100.60 22.40
C SER A 401 -27.62 101.51 23.63
N PRO A 402 -28.52 102.52 23.78
CA PRO A 402 -28.50 103.41 24.96
C PRO A 402 -28.54 102.67 26.32
N PRO A 403 -29.37 101.62 26.53
CA PRO A 403 -29.36 100.85 27.78
C PRO A 403 -28.04 100.14 28.05
N VAL A 404 -27.38 99.64 27.00
CA VAL A 404 -26.07 98.98 27.11
C VAL A 404 -24.98 99.99 27.45
N ALA A 405 -25.01 101.18 26.84
CA ALA A 405 -24.07 102.25 27.15
C ALA A 405 -24.18 102.70 28.62
N GLU A 406 -25.40 102.89 29.13
CA GLU A 406 -25.65 103.23 30.54
C GLU A 406 -25.12 102.14 31.47
N THR A 407 -25.37 100.87 31.13
CA THR A 407 -24.89 99.73 31.92
C THR A 407 -23.36 99.69 31.97
N ILE A 408 -22.68 99.82 30.84
CA ILE A 408 -21.20 99.83 30.76
C ILE A 408 -20.60 100.94 31.63
N VAL A 409 -21.18 102.15 31.60
CA VAL A 409 -20.74 103.28 32.43
C VAL A 409 -20.99 103.00 33.91
N SER A 410 -22.16 102.45 34.26
CA SER A 410 -22.50 102.10 35.64
C SER A 410 -21.59 101.02 36.25
N LEU A 411 -21.08 100.12 35.40
CA LEU A 411 -20.16 99.05 35.80
C LEU A 411 -18.70 99.55 35.96
N GLY A 412 -18.41 100.81 35.62
CA GLY A 412 -17.07 101.40 35.77
C GLY A 412 -16.04 100.83 34.80
N VAL A 413 -16.49 100.29 33.66
CA VAL A 413 -15.64 99.61 32.68
C VAL A 413 -14.96 100.64 31.76
N ASP A 414 -13.63 100.62 31.69
CA ASP A 414 -12.87 101.53 30.84
C ASP A 414 -12.81 101.04 29.38
N LEU A 415 -13.59 101.69 28.52
CA LEU A 415 -13.59 101.47 27.07
C LEU A 415 -12.79 102.51 26.28
N SER A 416 -11.99 103.37 26.94
CA SER A 416 -11.14 104.36 26.26
C SER A 416 -10.21 103.76 25.21
N ALA A 417 -9.90 102.48 25.40
CA ALA A 417 -9.04 101.70 24.55
C ALA A 417 -9.76 101.16 23.29
N LEU A 418 -11.08 101.21 23.19
CA LEU A 418 -11.85 100.71 22.04
C LEU A 418 -12.37 101.87 21.19
N VAL A 419 -12.37 101.69 19.86
CA VAL A 419 -13.08 102.61 18.98
C VAL A 419 -14.54 102.19 18.92
N THR A 420 -15.45 103.11 19.24
CA THR A 420 -16.90 102.84 19.17
C THR A 420 -17.52 103.54 17.96
N ARG A 421 -18.45 102.87 17.28
CA ARG A 421 -19.26 103.44 16.20
C ARG A 421 -20.73 103.08 16.40
N ALA A 422 -21.62 103.87 15.83
CA ALA A 422 -23.06 103.75 16.08
C ALA A 422 -23.62 102.42 15.55
N ASP A 423 -23.14 101.99 14.38
CA ASP A 423 -23.64 100.80 13.67
C ASP A 423 -22.52 100.14 12.86
N LEU A 424 -22.82 98.98 12.28
CA LEU A 424 -21.87 98.24 11.47
C LEU A 424 -21.39 99.05 10.26
N GLN A 425 -22.26 99.82 9.62
CA GLN A 425 -21.95 100.63 8.44
C GLN A 425 -20.86 101.68 8.75
N SER A 426 -21.04 102.45 9.82
CA SER A 426 -20.08 103.45 10.30
C SER A 426 -18.78 102.82 10.82
N GLY A 427 -18.84 101.60 11.36
CA GLY A 427 -17.67 100.77 11.67
C GLY A 427 -16.84 100.41 10.44
N VAL A 428 -17.49 99.95 9.37
CA VAL A 428 -16.82 99.57 8.12
C VAL A 428 -16.23 100.80 7.45
N GLU A 429 -16.98 101.90 7.39
CA GLU A 429 -16.50 103.17 6.85
C GLU A 429 -15.27 103.69 7.61
N TYR A 430 -15.28 103.60 8.95
CA TYR A 430 -14.14 103.94 9.78
C TYR A 430 -12.90 103.11 9.43
N ALA A 431 -13.04 101.78 9.35
CA ALA A 431 -11.94 100.88 9.01
C ALA A 431 -11.34 101.21 7.63
N LEU A 432 -12.20 101.52 6.65
CA LEU A 432 -11.75 101.87 5.30
C LEU A 432 -11.05 103.23 5.22
N ASN A 433 -11.57 104.23 5.92
CA ASN A 433 -10.97 105.56 5.96
C ASN A 433 -9.63 105.55 6.70
N ARG A 434 -9.53 104.86 7.85
CA ARG A 434 -8.25 104.65 8.56
C ARG A 434 -7.21 104.02 7.65
N ARG A 435 -7.59 102.97 6.91
CA ARG A 435 -6.70 102.30 5.96
C ARG A 435 -6.20 103.21 4.84
N ARG A 436 -7.04 104.14 4.36
CA ARG A 436 -6.66 105.16 3.37
C ARG A 436 -5.68 106.19 3.95
N THR A 437 -5.83 106.58 5.21
CA THR A 437 -4.95 107.55 5.88
C THR A 437 -3.59 106.97 6.27
N SER A 438 -3.49 105.68 6.60
CA SER A 438 -2.21 104.99 6.90
C SER A 438 -1.37 104.68 5.65
N GLY A 439 -1.88 104.98 4.44
CA GLY A 439 -1.25 104.65 3.16
C GLY A 439 -0.68 105.83 2.36
N ARG A 440 -0.69 107.08 2.88
CA ARG A 440 -0.04 108.24 2.23
C ARG A 440 1.34 108.52 2.85
N PRO A 441 2.45 108.41 2.11
CA PRO A 441 3.74 108.97 2.53
C PRO A 441 3.62 110.50 2.62
N GLY A 442 4.14 111.08 3.71
CA GLY A 442 4.10 112.52 3.96
C GLY A 442 4.86 113.32 2.90
N ALA A 443 4.16 114.28 2.30
CA ALA A 443 4.74 115.41 1.61
C ALA A 443 4.75 116.61 2.57
N GLY A 444 5.92 117.21 2.83
CA GLY A 444 6.04 118.49 3.53
C GLY A 444 7.37 118.68 4.27
N GLY A 445 8.30 119.44 3.68
CA GLY A 445 9.65 119.65 4.20
C GLY A 445 9.82 120.75 5.25
N LYS A 446 11.06 120.93 5.72
CA LYS A 446 11.89 122.17 5.60
C LYS A 446 13.09 122.13 6.57
N LYS A 447 14.31 122.16 6.01
CA LYS A 447 15.33 123.18 6.25
C LYS A 447 16.44 123.05 5.22
#